data_AF-A0A2Z6NZV4-F1
#
_entry.id   AF-A0A2Z6NZV4-F1
#
_cell.length_a   1.000
_cell.length_b   1.000
_cell.length_c   1.000
_cell.angle_alpha   90.00
_cell.angle_beta   90.00
_cell.angle_gamma   90.00
#
_symmetry.space_group_name_H-M   'P 1'
#
loop_
_entity.id
_entity.type
_entity.pdbx_description
1 polymer ?
#
loop_
_entity_poly.entity_id
_entity_poly.type
_entity_poly.pdbx_seq_one_letter_code
_entity_poly.pdbx_strand_id
1 'polypeptide(L)'
;MADETSWISHYDDYTRKETQDIDSLSEPGDEVDKDETVISLDIMTDDLLDRILAYLPVESIFRASSVSKRWFSIVTSESFSWNPSNSPPQKPWYFMFTSSDEPTGCAYDPNLRKWYCFELPFIGSSNWIISSSYGLVCFMDSSRVLYMCNPITKRCKKLQEPSGLRFSDYGALAMSVDKESHNYIVAIVKSKQVPENFSQWDISIHIYKSEEETWATPLTEVLMGWRGGEESVICNGVLYFLVYFTGGVPSESRHALVAFNISGRSSQASLRRSFISVPCSLTCGRLMNMKEKLVMVGGIGKHDRPDIIKGIGIWVLHDRKWEEIVRMPHKYFQGFGEFDEVFASSGKDDLIYIQSYGSPALLTFDMKVKHWKWSQKCPVTKRFPLQLFSGFCFEPRLKIAP
;
A
#
# COMPACT_ATOMS: atom_id res chain seq x y z
N MET A 1 32.20 -1.27 -45.30
CA MET A 1 31.66 -2.64 -45.18
C MET A 1 30.37 -2.55 -44.40
N ALA A 2 29.29 -3.07 -45.01
CA ALA A 2 27.90 -3.21 -44.53
C ALA A 2 27.14 -1.87 -44.35
N ASP A 3 26.46 -1.38 -45.37
CA ASP A 3 25.13 -1.77 -45.91
C ASP A 3 23.95 -1.37 -45.02
N GLU A 4 23.33 -0.28 -45.45
CA GLU A 4 21.93 0.08 -45.22
C GLU A 4 21.01 -1.01 -45.79
N THR A 5 19.91 -1.32 -45.11
CA THR A 5 18.67 -1.67 -45.83
C THR A 5 17.45 -1.36 -44.96
N SER A 6 16.77 -0.30 -45.39
CA SER A 6 15.43 0.11 -45.03
C SER A 6 14.39 -0.95 -45.43
N TRP A 7 13.46 -1.24 -44.52
CA TRP A 7 12.28 -2.05 -44.82
C TRP A 7 11.27 -1.22 -45.62
N ILE A 8 11.07 -1.58 -46.88
CA ILE A 8 9.96 -1.10 -47.72
C ILE A 8 8.90 -2.21 -47.78
N SER A 9 7.69 -1.85 -47.36
CA SER A 9 6.43 -2.56 -47.59
C SER A 9 5.89 -2.23 -48.97
N HIS A 10 5.39 -3.21 -49.73
CA HIS A 10 4.30 -3.13 -50.74
C HIS A 10 4.03 -4.58 -51.21
N TYR A 11 2.87 -5.19 -50.93
CA TYR A 11 1.49 -5.06 -51.47
C TYR A 11 1.15 -6.16 -52.49
N ASP A 12 -0.15 -6.48 -52.51
CA ASP A 12 -0.96 -7.29 -53.45
C ASP A 12 -1.01 -8.81 -53.20
N ASP A 13 -2.13 -9.47 -52.86
CA ASP A 13 -3.59 -9.39 -53.08
C ASP A 13 -4.11 -10.47 -54.06
N TYR A 14 -5.27 -11.03 -53.70
CA TYR A 14 -6.15 -12.01 -54.37
C TYR A 14 -5.63 -13.42 -54.68
N THR A 15 -6.20 -14.43 -54.00
CA THR A 15 -7.25 -15.26 -54.65
C THR A 15 -8.09 -16.07 -53.65
N ARG A 16 -9.38 -16.08 -53.96
CA ARG A 16 -10.53 -16.71 -53.31
C ARG A 16 -10.75 -18.10 -53.93
N LYS A 17 -11.08 -19.12 -53.12
CA LYS A 17 -11.78 -20.41 -53.41
C LYS A 17 -11.21 -21.52 -52.50
N GLU A 18 -11.91 -22.54 -52.05
CA GLU A 18 -13.32 -22.93 -51.98
C GLU A 18 -13.33 -24.05 -50.91
N THR A 19 -14.42 -24.16 -50.17
CA THR A 19 -14.76 -25.30 -49.30
C THR A 19 -14.66 -26.62 -50.07
N GLN A 20 -14.00 -27.62 -49.48
CA GLN A 20 -14.15 -29.01 -49.88
C GLN A 20 -14.38 -29.89 -48.66
N ASP A 21 -15.57 -30.49 -48.67
CA ASP A 21 -16.02 -31.59 -47.83
C ASP A 21 -15.02 -32.74 -47.87
N ILE A 22 -14.68 -33.29 -46.70
CA ILE A 22 -14.05 -34.61 -46.59
C ILE A 22 -15.14 -35.56 -46.13
N ASP A 23 -15.75 -36.20 -47.12
CA ASP A 23 -16.66 -37.32 -46.93
C ASP A 23 -15.85 -38.60 -46.71
N SER A 24 -16.15 -39.25 -45.59
CA SER A 24 -16.29 -40.71 -45.42
C SER A 24 -15.39 -41.66 -46.24
N LEU A 25 -14.40 -42.25 -45.57
CA LEU A 25 -13.94 -43.63 -45.84
C LEU A 25 -13.66 -44.36 -44.51
N SER A 26 -14.62 -45.17 -44.10
CA SER A 26 -14.49 -46.22 -43.09
C SER A 26 -14.05 -47.53 -43.76
N GLU A 27 -13.16 -48.29 -43.12
CA GLU A 27 -13.34 -49.73 -42.81
C GLU A 27 -12.19 -50.27 -41.91
N PRO A 28 -12.36 -51.43 -41.24
CA PRO A 28 -12.22 -51.54 -39.78
C PRO A 28 -11.06 -52.43 -39.32
N GLY A 29 -10.80 -52.42 -38.01
CA GLY A 29 -10.04 -53.49 -37.33
C GLY A 29 -8.88 -52.97 -36.49
N ASP A 30 -9.16 -52.63 -35.24
CA ASP A 30 -8.75 -53.44 -34.09
C ASP A 30 -9.08 -52.66 -32.81
N GLU A 31 -9.94 -53.27 -32.02
CA GLU A 31 -10.28 -52.84 -30.66
C GLU A 31 -9.00 -52.83 -29.82
N VAL A 32 -8.45 -51.65 -29.60
CA VAL A 32 -7.66 -51.37 -28.40
C VAL A 32 -8.43 -50.30 -27.65
N ASP A 33 -9.16 -50.78 -26.65
CA ASP A 33 -9.82 -50.02 -25.60
C ASP A 33 -8.74 -49.24 -24.82
N LYS A 34 -8.30 -48.13 -25.40
CA LYS A 34 -7.65 -47.04 -24.67
C LYS A 34 -8.78 -46.16 -24.20
N ASP A 35 -9.28 -46.50 -23.02
CA ASP A 35 -9.98 -45.59 -22.14
C ASP A 35 -8.96 -44.52 -21.68
N GLU A 36 -8.48 -43.71 -22.63
CA GLU A 36 -7.99 -42.38 -22.32
C GLU A 36 -9.22 -41.63 -21.86
N THR A 37 -9.44 -41.65 -20.55
CA THR A 37 -10.34 -40.73 -19.88
C THR A 37 -9.83 -39.32 -20.17
N VAL A 38 -10.23 -38.78 -21.32
CA VAL A 38 -10.20 -37.36 -21.60
C VAL A 38 -11.18 -36.80 -20.59
N ILE A 39 -10.68 -36.40 -19.42
CA ILE A 39 -11.45 -35.67 -18.43
C ILE A 39 -11.82 -34.36 -19.13
N SER A 40 -12.97 -34.37 -19.79
CA SER A 40 -13.52 -33.17 -20.41
C SER A 40 -13.76 -32.20 -19.28
N LEU A 41 -13.01 -31.08 -19.30
CA LEU A 41 -13.16 -29.97 -18.37
C LEU A 41 -14.60 -29.42 -18.36
N ASP A 42 -15.41 -29.82 -19.34
CA ASP A 42 -16.83 -29.50 -19.48
C ASP A 42 -17.72 -30.17 -18.41
N ILE A 43 -17.24 -31.23 -17.74
CA ILE A 43 -18.00 -31.93 -16.67
C ILE A 43 -17.89 -31.20 -15.32
N MET A 44 -16.87 -30.36 -15.14
CA MET A 44 -16.67 -29.64 -13.88
C MET A 44 -17.70 -28.51 -13.75
N THR A 45 -18.57 -28.53 -12.74
CA THR A 45 -19.55 -27.47 -12.49
C THR A 45 -18.89 -26.11 -12.20
N ASP A 46 -19.58 -25.01 -12.49
CA ASP A 46 -19.07 -23.65 -12.23
C ASP A 46 -18.75 -23.44 -10.74
N ASP A 47 -19.50 -24.04 -9.82
CA ASP A 47 -19.25 -23.95 -8.37
C ASP A 47 -17.91 -24.58 -7.95
N LEU A 48 -17.56 -25.73 -8.55
CA LEU A 48 -16.28 -26.38 -8.30
C LEU A 48 -15.14 -25.57 -8.90
N LEU A 49 -15.31 -25.06 -10.12
CA LEU A 49 -14.32 -24.21 -10.77
C LEU A 49 -14.09 -22.90 -10.01
N ASP A 50 -15.15 -22.23 -9.60
CA ASP A 50 -15.13 -21.05 -8.73
C ASP A 50 -14.30 -21.34 -7.47
N ARG A 51 -14.62 -22.43 -6.77
CA ARG A 51 -13.91 -22.84 -5.57
C ARG A 51 -12.44 -23.11 -5.84
N ILE A 52 -12.07 -23.83 -6.89
CA ILE A 52 -10.67 -24.10 -7.27
C ILE A 52 -9.92 -22.80 -7.53
N LEU A 53 -10.50 -21.91 -8.34
CA LEU A 53 -9.89 -20.63 -8.68
C LEU A 53 -9.71 -19.75 -7.45
N ALA A 54 -10.65 -19.78 -6.49
CA ALA A 54 -10.57 -19.02 -5.25
C ALA A 54 -9.38 -19.42 -4.34
N TYR A 55 -8.83 -20.64 -4.47
CA TYR A 55 -7.63 -21.08 -3.72
C TYR A 55 -6.32 -20.66 -4.38
N LEU A 56 -6.35 -20.15 -5.61
CA LEU A 56 -5.13 -19.77 -6.33
C LEU A 56 -4.57 -18.43 -5.81
N PRO A 57 -3.25 -18.21 -5.89
CA PRO A 57 -2.65 -16.88 -5.71
C PRO A 57 -3.28 -15.87 -6.66
N VAL A 58 -3.30 -14.58 -6.28
CA VAL A 58 -3.92 -13.52 -7.08
C VAL A 58 -3.40 -13.51 -8.53
N GLU A 59 -2.09 -13.67 -8.75
CA GLU A 59 -1.51 -13.78 -10.10
C GLU A 59 -2.15 -14.91 -10.93
N SER A 60 -2.30 -16.08 -10.32
CA SER A 60 -2.85 -17.27 -10.99
C SER A 60 -4.33 -17.08 -11.33
N ILE A 61 -5.09 -16.35 -10.51
CA ILE A 61 -6.49 -16.01 -10.79
C ILE A 61 -6.58 -15.13 -12.05
N PHE A 62 -5.70 -14.13 -12.20
CA PHE A 62 -5.66 -13.32 -13.43
C PHE A 62 -5.31 -14.14 -14.65
N ARG A 63 -4.29 -15.00 -14.56
CA ARG A 63 -3.92 -15.88 -15.68
C ARG A 63 -5.05 -16.83 -16.05
N ALA A 64 -5.75 -17.36 -15.04
CA ALA A 64 -6.91 -18.23 -15.22
C ALA A 64 -8.04 -17.51 -15.98
N SER A 65 -8.26 -16.21 -15.73
CA SER A 65 -9.25 -15.42 -16.48
C SER A 65 -8.95 -15.33 -17.99
N SER A 66 -7.71 -15.58 -18.42
CA SER A 66 -7.31 -15.58 -19.84
C SER A 66 -7.46 -16.95 -20.52
N VAL A 67 -7.80 -18.01 -19.80
CA VAL A 67 -7.88 -19.38 -20.35
C VAL A 67 -9.13 -19.58 -21.22
N SER A 68 -10.29 -19.08 -20.77
CA SER A 68 -11.55 -19.19 -21.51
C SER A 68 -12.56 -18.12 -21.09
N LYS A 69 -13.58 -17.86 -21.92
CA LYS A 69 -14.69 -16.96 -21.58
C LYS A 69 -15.45 -17.41 -20.32
N ARG A 70 -15.57 -18.73 -20.12
CA ARG A 70 -16.21 -19.32 -18.94
C ARG A 70 -15.44 -18.99 -17.66
N TRP A 71 -14.13 -19.20 -17.68
CA TRP A 71 -13.25 -18.89 -16.54
C TRP A 71 -13.20 -17.39 -16.27
N PHE A 72 -13.13 -16.57 -17.32
CA PHE A 72 -13.23 -15.12 -17.21
C PHE A 72 -14.53 -14.71 -16.48
N SER A 73 -15.67 -15.20 -16.95
CA SER A 73 -16.99 -14.91 -16.37
C SER A 73 -17.04 -15.24 -14.88
N ILE A 74 -16.51 -16.41 -14.48
CA ILE A 74 -16.45 -16.83 -13.07
C ILE A 74 -15.58 -15.89 -12.24
N VAL A 75 -14.35 -15.60 -12.69
CA VAL A 75 -13.40 -14.72 -11.96
C VAL A 75 -13.94 -13.30 -11.82
N THR A 76 -14.65 -12.79 -12.83
CA THR A 76 -15.21 -11.43 -12.81
C THR A 76 -16.58 -11.33 -12.13
N SER A 77 -17.20 -12.46 -11.78
CA SER A 77 -18.51 -12.48 -11.14
C SER A 77 -18.47 -11.86 -9.75
N GLU A 78 -19.52 -11.12 -9.38
CA GLU A 78 -19.71 -10.64 -8.01
C GLU A 78 -19.88 -11.80 -7.01
N SER A 79 -20.40 -12.94 -7.48
CA SER A 79 -20.59 -14.16 -6.71
C SER A 79 -19.33 -15.02 -6.56
N PHE A 80 -18.22 -14.69 -7.24
CA PHE A 80 -16.97 -15.45 -7.19
C PHE A 80 -16.59 -15.74 -5.74
N SER A 81 -16.41 -16.98 -5.31
CA SER A 81 -16.23 -17.38 -3.92
C SER A 81 -14.81 -17.10 -3.38
N TRP A 82 -14.20 -15.98 -3.77
CA TRP A 82 -12.94 -15.55 -3.17
C TRP A 82 -13.16 -15.29 -1.68
N ASN A 83 -12.73 -16.24 -0.87
CA ASN A 83 -12.83 -16.17 0.58
C ASN A 83 -11.40 -16.16 1.14
N PRO A 84 -10.91 -15.02 1.64
CA PRO A 84 -9.56 -14.91 2.18
C PRO A 84 -9.30 -15.84 3.37
N SER A 85 -10.36 -16.35 4.00
CA SER A 85 -10.33 -17.34 5.08
C SER A 85 -9.99 -18.76 4.62
N ASN A 86 -10.28 -19.10 3.36
CA ASN A 86 -10.00 -20.40 2.77
C ASN A 86 -8.69 -20.40 1.96
N SER A 87 -8.24 -19.26 1.46
CA SER A 87 -6.93 -19.15 0.81
C SER A 87 -5.80 -19.07 1.87
N PRO A 88 -4.57 -19.52 1.55
CA PRO A 88 -3.45 -19.34 2.45
C PRO A 88 -3.30 -17.84 2.76
N PRO A 89 -2.98 -17.47 4.02
CA PRO A 89 -2.91 -16.06 4.43
C PRO A 89 -1.96 -15.30 3.49
N GLN A 90 -2.55 -14.45 2.65
CA GLN A 90 -1.78 -13.64 1.73
C GLN A 90 -1.09 -12.55 2.53
N LYS A 91 0.24 -12.65 2.59
CA LYS A 91 1.06 -11.61 3.18
C LYS A 91 0.91 -10.34 2.35
N PRO A 92 0.97 -9.16 2.98
CA PRO A 92 0.79 -7.92 2.26
C PRO A 92 1.94 -7.71 1.27
N TRP A 93 1.62 -7.19 0.10
CA TRP A 93 2.58 -6.87 -0.95
C TRP A 93 3.17 -5.48 -0.73
N TYR A 94 4.38 -5.25 -1.25
CA TYR A 94 5.01 -3.94 -1.22
C TYR A 94 5.14 -3.38 -2.64
N PHE A 95 4.41 -2.32 -2.96
CA PHE A 95 4.53 -1.64 -4.24
C PHE A 95 5.65 -0.60 -4.18
N MET A 96 6.60 -0.68 -5.09
CA MET A 96 7.71 0.25 -5.23
C MET A 96 7.66 0.91 -6.61
N PHE A 97 7.85 2.22 -6.62
CA PHE A 97 7.86 3.05 -7.82
C PHE A 97 8.88 4.18 -7.67
N THR A 98 9.13 4.89 -8.75
CA THR A 98 9.94 6.11 -8.73
C THR A 98 9.05 7.33 -8.94
N SER A 99 9.45 8.50 -8.45
CA SER A 99 8.81 9.76 -8.83
C SER A 99 9.13 10.06 -10.30
N SER A 100 8.35 9.49 -11.21
CA SER A 100 8.37 9.75 -12.65
C SER A 100 6.96 10.04 -13.13
N ASP A 101 6.85 10.75 -14.25
CA ASP A 101 5.56 11.02 -14.91
C ASP A 101 4.88 9.74 -15.43
N GLU A 102 5.59 8.61 -15.41
CA GLU A 102 5.02 7.31 -15.74
C GLU A 102 4.45 6.61 -14.51
N PRO A 103 3.20 6.12 -14.58
CA PRO A 103 2.50 5.42 -13.51
C PRO A 103 2.98 3.99 -13.28
N THR A 104 4.25 3.70 -13.58
CA THR A 104 4.80 2.36 -13.55
C THR A 104 5.48 2.07 -12.21
N GLY A 105 5.29 0.85 -11.72
CA GLY A 105 5.98 0.34 -10.54
C GLY A 105 5.84 -1.16 -10.45
N CYS A 106 6.41 -1.74 -9.40
CA CYS A 106 6.36 -3.18 -9.19
C CYS A 106 5.98 -3.53 -7.75
N ALA A 107 5.10 -4.51 -7.58
CA ALA A 107 4.72 -5.08 -6.29
C ALA A 107 5.54 -6.33 -5.97
N TYR A 108 6.12 -6.39 -4.77
CA TYR A 108 6.78 -7.58 -4.26
C TYR A 108 5.79 -8.49 -3.53
N ASP A 109 5.71 -9.73 -3.97
CA ASP A 109 5.04 -10.81 -3.26
C ASP A 109 6.05 -11.55 -2.37
N PRO A 110 5.92 -11.47 -1.03
CA PRO A 110 6.85 -12.12 -0.11
C PRO A 110 6.68 -13.65 -0.03
N ASN A 111 5.52 -14.19 -0.42
CA ASN A 111 5.25 -15.63 -0.45
C ASN A 111 5.97 -16.27 -1.64
N LEU A 112 5.80 -15.69 -2.83
CA LEU A 112 6.45 -16.17 -4.06
C LEU A 112 7.85 -15.61 -4.27
N ARG A 113 8.24 -14.59 -3.48
CA ARG A 113 9.51 -13.85 -3.58
C ARG A 113 9.74 -13.30 -4.99
N LYS A 114 8.67 -12.77 -5.58
CA LYS A 114 8.62 -12.33 -6.97
C LYS A 114 8.11 -10.89 -7.04
N TRP A 115 8.62 -10.14 -8.01
CA TRP A 115 8.13 -8.81 -8.34
C TRP A 115 7.15 -8.88 -9.51
N TYR A 116 6.04 -8.16 -9.38
CA TYR A 116 5.01 -7.99 -10.39
C TYR A 116 4.94 -6.55 -10.82
N CYS A 117 5.31 -6.26 -12.07
CA CYS A 117 5.28 -4.90 -12.58
C CYS A 117 3.95 -4.61 -13.26
N PHE A 118 3.30 -3.54 -12.84
CA PHE A 118 2.04 -3.08 -13.41
C PHE A 118 1.86 -1.59 -13.17
N GLU A 119 1.01 -0.99 -14.00
CA GLU A 119 0.65 0.41 -13.89
C GLU A 119 -0.43 0.63 -12.84
N LEU A 120 -0.25 1.64 -12.01
CA LEU A 120 -1.27 2.16 -11.11
C LEU A 120 -1.89 3.41 -11.73
N PRO A 121 -3.20 3.41 -12.02
CA PRO A 121 -3.83 4.63 -12.49
C PRO A 121 -3.57 5.72 -11.44
N PHE A 122 -3.28 6.95 -11.88
CA PHE A 122 -3.05 8.16 -11.05
C PHE A 122 -1.65 8.40 -10.47
N ILE A 123 -0.66 7.50 -10.57
CA ILE A 123 0.72 7.85 -10.19
C ILE A 123 1.36 8.69 -11.33
N GLY A 124 0.97 9.97 -11.42
CA GLY A 124 1.51 10.91 -12.42
C GLY A 124 2.17 12.15 -11.80
N SER A 125 1.93 12.43 -10.52
CA SER A 125 2.59 13.53 -9.80
C SER A 125 3.62 13.02 -8.79
N SER A 126 4.60 13.86 -8.45
CA SER A 126 5.48 13.63 -7.31
C SER A 126 4.76 14.00 -6.00
N ASN A 127 5.09 13.30 -4.90
CA ASN A 127 4.68 13.62 -3.53
C ASN A 127 3.26 13.21 -3.10
N TRP A 128 2.87 11.96 -3.39
CA TRP A 128 1.64 11.39 -2.84
C TRP A 128 1.78 11.04 -1.36
N ILE A 129 0.78 11.39 -0.56
CA ILE A 129 0.57 10.79 0.76
C ILE A 129 -0.34 9.59 0.56
N ILE A 130 0.08 8.42 1.05
CA ILE A 130 -0.56 7.14 0.74
C ILE A 130 -0.96 6.45 2.04
N SER A 131 -2.19 5.96 2.10
CA SER A 131 -2.66 5.08 3.15
C SER A 131 -3.35 3.87 2.55
N SER A 132 -3.33 2.73 3.22
CA SER A 132 -3.91 1.49 2.71
C SER A 132 -4.60 0.70 3.80
N SER A 133 -5.72 0.06 3.47
CA SER A 133 -6.38 -0.89 4.36
C SER A 133 -7.23 -1.86 3.56
N TYR A 134 -7.16 -3.16 3.88
CA TYR A 134 -8.04 -4.20 3.34
C TYR A 134 -8.11 -4.23 1.81
N GLY A 135 -6.98 -3.98 1.16
CA GLY A 135 -6.81 -3.98 -0.30
C GLY A 135 -7.24 -2.73 -1.05
N LEU A 136 -7.80 -1.75 -0.35
CA LEU A 136 -7.93 -0.39 -0.85
C LEU A 136 -6.70 0.44 -0.49
N VAL A 137 -6.36 1.36 -1.38
CA VAL A 137 -5.29 2.34 -1.22
C VAL A 137 -5.85 3.71 -1.53
N CYS A 138 -5.68 4.63 -0.57
CA CYS A 138 -6.05 6.02 -0.70
C CYS A 138 -4.81 6.84 -1.00
N PHE A 139 -4.87 7.60 -2.09
CA PHE A 139 -3.84 8.50 -2.57
C PHE A 139 -4.31 9.94 -2.39
N MET A 140 -3.46 10.78 -1.80
CA MET A 140 -3.65 12.22 -1.73
C MET A 140 -2.52 12.93 -2.46
N ASP A 141 -2.84 13.79 -3.42
CA ASP A 141 -1.84 14.59 -4.13
C ASP A 141 -1.47 15.88 -3.37
N SER A 142 -0.56 16.66 -3.96
CA SER A 142 -0.16 17.98 -3.47
C SER A 142 -1.32 18.99 -3.46
N SER A 143 -2.29 18.84 -4.35
CA SER A 143 -3.52 19.65 -4.42
C SER A 143 -4.60 19.20 -3.42
N ARG A 144 -4.28 18.18 -2.60
CA ARG A 144 -5.17 17.56 -1.61
C ARG A 144 -6.41 16.88 -2.21
N VAL A 145 -6.32 16.48 -3.46
CA VAL A 145 -7.31 15.64 -4.14
C VAL A 145 -7.10 14.19 -3.72
N LEU A 146 -8.20 13.51 -3.40
CA LEU A 146 -8.21 12.13 -2.91
C LEU A 146 -8.69 11.16 -3.97
N TYR A 147 -7.94 10.08 -4.15
CA TYR A 147 -8.31 8.95 -4.98
C TYR A 147 -8.30 7.68 -4.13
N MET A 148 -9.40 6.95 -4.15
CA MET A 148 -9.50 5.63 -3.56
C MET A 148 -9.37 4.60 -4.67
N CYS A 149 -8.49 3.62 -4.52
CA CYS A 149 -8.14 2.68 -5.56
C CYS A 149 -7.97 1.26 -5.02
N ASN A 150 -8.33 0.28 -5.86
CA ASN A 150 -7.86 -1.09 -5.71
C ASN A 150 -6.71 -1.31 -6.72
N PRO A 151 -5.44 -1.46 -6.24
CA PRO A 151 -4.27 -1.70 -7.10
C PRO A 151 -4.39 -2.91 -8.03
N ILE A 152 -5.10 -3.94 -7.57
CA ILE A 152 -5.20 -5.23 -8.24
C ILE A 152 -6.22 -5.19 -9.37
N THR A 153 -7.41 -4.63 -9.11
CA THR A 153 -8.48 -4.51 -10.12
C THR A 153 -8.38 -3.23 -10.95
N LYS A 154 -7.49 -2.30 -10.58
CA LYS A 154 -7.31 -0.97 -11.16
C LYS A 154 -8.57 -0.09 -11.12
N ARG A 155 -9.58 -0.47 -10.32
CA ARG A 155 -10.77 0.36 -10.09
C ARG A 155 -10.43 1.49 -9.15
N CYS A 156 -10.84 2.70 -9.49
CA CYS A 156 -10.61 3.89 -8.68
C CYS A 156 -11.80 4.84 -8.69
N LYS A 157 -11.99 5.53 -7.57
CA LYS A 157 -13.02 6.54 -7.34
C LYS A 157 -12.34 7.79 -6.79
N LYS A 158 -12.62 8.96 -7.39
CA LYS A 158 -12.25 10.24 -6.80
C LYS A 158 -13.19 10.51 -5.63
N LEU A 159 -12.66 10.81 -4.45
CA LEU A 159 -13.48 11.19 -3.30
C LEU A 159 -13.81 12.67 -3.36
N GLN A 160 -14.98 13.03 -2.83
CA GLN A 160 -15.36 14.43 -2.68
C GLN A 160 -14.39 15.12 -1.71
N GLU A 161 -14.07 16.38 -2.00
CA GLU A 161 -13.18 17.18 -1.18
C GLU A 161 -13.94 17.79 0.01
N PRO A 162 -13.46 17.69 1.26
CA PRO A 162 -13.99 18.46 2.37
C PRO A 162 -13.92 19.96 2.08
N SER A 163 -14.97 20.68 2.47
CA SER A 163 -15.03 22.14 2.33
C SER A 163 -13.83 22.81 3.02
N GLY A 164 -13.14 23.71 2.30
CA GLY A 164 -11.96 24.43 2.83
C GLY A 164 -10.61 23.72 2.68
N LEU A 165 -10.51 22.69 1.83
CA LEU A 165 -9.29 21.88 1.65
C LEU A 165 -8.05 22.54 1.02
N ARG A 166 -8.16 23.78 0.52
CA ARG A 166 -7.23 24.20 -0.53
C ARG A 166 -5.78 24.44 -0.09
N PHE A 167 -5.52 24.70 1.20
CA PHE A 167 -4.17 25.03 1.66
C PHE A 167 -3.86 24.52 3.07
N SER A 168 -2.84 23.67 3.20
CA SER A 168 -2.21 23.26 4.46
C SER A 168 -0.72 23.06 4.24
N ASP A 169 0.11 23.52 5.18
CA ASP A 169 1.57 23.37 5.07
C ASP A 169 1.99 21.90 5.24
N TYR A 170 1.32 21.19 6.15
CA TYR A 170 1.47 19.75 6.35
C TYR A 170 0.12 19.05 6.36
N GLY A 171 0.11 17.80 5.92
CA GLY A 171 -1.08 16.95 5.94
C GLY A 171 -0.71 15.50 6.17
N ALA A 172 -1.50 14.78 6.97
CA ALA A 172 -1.36 13.34 7.16
C ALA A 172 -2.66 12.64 6.74
N LEU A 173 -2.54 11.46 6.13
CA LEU A 173 -3.66 10.66 5.63
C LEU A 173 -3.68 9.29 6.30
N ALA A 174 -4.82 8.93 6.86
CA ALA A 174 -5.06 7.59 7.37
C ALA A 174 -6.38 7.03 6.85
N MET A 175 -6.44 5.72 6.62
CA MET A 175 -7.67 5.04 6.27
C MET A 175 -7.85 3.75 7.06
N SER A 176 -9.11 3.35 7.23
CA SER A 176 -9.51 2.07 7.79
C SER A 176 -10.71 1.55 7.02
N VAL A 177 -10.69 0.26 6.68
CA VAL A 177 -11.80 -0.43 6.02
C VAL A 177 -12.34 -1.45 7.01
N ASP A 178 -13.65 -1.42 7.23
CA ASP A 178 -14.36 -2.44 7.97
C ASP A 178 -14.45 -3.73 7.14
N LYS A 179 -14.07 -4.85 7.74
CA LYS A 179 -13.89 -6.11 7.01
C LYS A 179 -15.21 -6.77 6.64
N GLU A 180 -16.28 -6.46 7.35
CA GLU A 180 -17.59 -7.11 7.21
C GLU A 180 -18.50 -6.31 6.28
N SER A 181 -18.64 -5.02 6.54
CA SER A 181 -19.48 -4.11 5.75
C SER A 181 -18.80 -3.57 4.49
N HIS A 182 -17.47 -3.68 4.39
CA HIS A 182 -16.65 -3.01 3.38
C HIS A 182 -16.75 -1.48 3.37
N ASN A 183 -17.41 -0.89 4.36
CA ASN A 183 -17.40 0.55 4.58
C ASN A 183 -16.00 0.99 5.03
N TYR A 184 -15.65 2.22 4.70
CA TYR A 184 -14.34 2.76 5.02
C TYR A 184 -14.42 4.17 5.59
N ILE A 185 -13.42 4.47 6.41
CA ILE A 185 -13.19 5.77 7.01
C ILE A 185 -11.88 6.31 6.45
N VAL A 186 -11.89 7.57 6.02
CA VAL A 186 -10.68 8.31 5.66
C VAL A 186 -10.54 9.49 6.62
N ALA A 187 -9.37 9.63 7.23
CA ALA A 187 -9.06 10.72 8.12
C ALA A 187 -7.90 11.55 7.57
N ILE A 188 -8.06 12.87 7.59
CA ILE A 188 -7.06 13.84 7.18
C ILE A 188 -6.76 14.74 8.38
N VAL A 189 -5.49 14.79 8.77
CA VAL A 189 -5.00 15.77 9.73
C VAL A 189 -4.32 16.87 8.95
N LYS A 190 -4.77 18.11 9.11
CA LYS A 190 -4.13 19.28 8.52
C LYS A 190 -3.39 20.06 9.59
N SER A 191 -2.22 20.56 9.23
CA SER A 191 -1.51 21.53 10.05
C SER A 191 -1.14 22.74 9.19
N LYS A 192 -1.57 23.91 9.64
CA LYS A 192 -1.31 25.19 8.97
C LYS A 192 -0.71 26.17 9.96
N GLN A 193 0.35 26.85 9.56
CA GLN A 193 0.96 27.89 10.39
C GLN A 193 0.01 29.09 10.46
N VAL A 194 -0.21 29.60 11.67
CA VAL A 194 -0.98 30.82 11.87
C VAL A 194 -0.15 32.01 11.37
N PRO A 195 -0.69 32.87 10.48
CA PRO A 195 0.03 34.05 10.02
C PRO A 195 0.50 34.90 11.20
N GLU A 196 1.68 35.50 11.09
CA GLU A 196 2.27 36.42 12.09
C GLU A 196 2.66 35.77 13.43
N ASN A 197 2.35 34.49 13.66
CA ASN A 197 2.77 33.76 14.87
C ASN A 197 3.39 32.41 14.54
N PHE A 198 4.72 32.38 14.40
CA PHE A 198 5.47 31.18 14.04
C PHE A 198 5.39 30.03 15.06
N SER A 199 4.93 30.32 16.28
CA SER A 199 4.72 29.32 17.33
C SER A 199 3.32 28.73 17.34
N GLN A 200 2.38 29.24 16.55
CA GLN A 200 0.99 28.78 16.50
C GLN A 200 0.71 28.00 15.22
N TRP A 201 0.06 26.85 15.38
CA TRP A 201 -0.35 25.98 14.29
C TRP A 201 -1.81 25.60 14.43
N ASP A 202 -2.61 25.92 13.43
CA ASP A 202 -3.97 25.43 13.31
C ASP A 202 -3.93 23.96 12.94
N ILE A 203 -4.52 23.12 13.79
CA ILE A 203 -4.71 21.69 13.53
C ILE A 203 -6.20 21.44 13.34
N SER A 204 -6.55 20.81 12.22
CA SER A 204 -7.91 20.33 11.99
C SER A 204 -7.93 18.87 11.55
N ILE A 205 -8.92 18.13 12.05
CA ILE A 205 -9.14 16.72 11.70
C ILE A 205 -10.41 16.66 10.88
N HIS A 206 -10.32 16.06 9.69
CA HIS A 206 -11.43 15.86 8.76
C HIS A 206 -11.64 14.37 8.59
N ILE A 207 -12.87 13.90 8.74
CA ILE A 207 -13.22 12.48 8.69
C ILE A 207 -14.31 12.27 7.66
N TYR A 208 -14.03 11.38 6.71
CA TYR A 208 -14.99 10.86 5.75
C TYR A 208 -15.46 9.48 6.19
N LYS A 209 -16.75 9.23 6.03
CA LYS A 209 -17.32 7.88 6.14
C LYS A 209 -17.99 7.52 4.83
N SER A 210 -17.66 6.36 4.28
CA SER A 210 -18.23 5.89 3.02
C SER A 210 -19.73 5.61 3.10
N GLU A 211 -20.23 5.17 4.26
CA GLU A 211 -21.65 4.84 4.46
C GLU A 211 -22.56 6.06 4.31
N GLU A 212 -22.13 7.20 4.86
CA GLU A 212 -22.87 8.46 4.84
C GLU A 212 -22.49 9.31 3.60
N GLU A 213 -21.44 8.91 2.87
CA GLU A 213 -20.75 9.69 1.84
C GLU A 213 -20.49 11.17 2.21
N THR A 214 -20.29 11.45 3.51
CA THR A 214 -20.12 12.82 4.01
C THR A 214 -18.80 13.03 4.74
N TRP A 215 -18.37 14.30 4.78
CA TRP A 215 -17.24 14.76 5.55
C TRP A 215 -17.72 15.46 6.82
N ALA A 216 -17.06 15.15 7.93
CA ALA A 216 -17.20 15.87 9.19
C ALA A 216 -15.84 16.45 9.62
N THR A 217 -15.88 17.62 10.24
CA THR A 217 -14.70 18.27 10.84
C THR A 217 -14.85 18.28 12.35
N PRO A 218 -14.60 17.15 13.04
CA PRO A 218 -14.87 17.03 14.47
C PRO A 218 -13.93 17.87 15.35
N LEU A 219 -12.81 18.35 14.82
CA LEU A 219 -11.84 19.13 15.58
C LEU A 219 -11.17 20.20 14.73
N THR A 220 -11.12 21.41 15.28
CA THR A 220 -10.23 22.51 14.87
C THR A 220 -9.69 23.15 16.15
N GLU A 221 -8.38 23.10 16.37
CA GLU A 221 -7.72 23.63 17.57
C GLU A 221 -6.40 24.30 17.18
N VAL A 222 -6.07 25.42 17.82
CA VAL A 222 -4.76 26.08 17.69
C VAL A 222 -3.80 25.43 18.67
N LEU A 223 -2.73 24.82 18.15
CA LEU A 223 -1.70 24.19 18.96
C LEU A 223 -0.48 25.10 19.07
N MET A 224 -0.12 25.45 20.31
CA MET A 224 1.06 26.26 20.60
C MET A 224 2.33 25.39 20.64
N GLY A 225 3.38 25.77 19.92
CA GLY A 225 4.72 25.18 19.96
C GLY A 225 4.82 23.77 19.35
N TRP A 226 3.78 23.31 18.67
CA TRP A 226 3.73 21.99 18.05
C TRP A 226 2.98 22.07 16.73
N ARG A 227 3.47 21.35 15.72
CA ARG A 227 2.82 21.20 14.41
C ARG A 227 2.47 19.75 14.13
N GLY A 228 1.49 19.51 13.27
CA GLY A 228 1.29 18.19 12.67
C GLY A 228 2.39 17.86 11.66
N GLY A 229 2.68 16.57 11.49
CA GLY A 229 3.47 16.08 10.35
C GLY A 229 2.62 15.37 9.31
N GLU A 230 3.26 14.46 8.58
CA GLU A 230 2.65 13.69 7.49
C GLU A 230 2.24 12.27 7.90
N GLU A 231 2.49 11.92 9.16
CA GLU A 231 2.38 10.55 9.66
C GLU A 231 1.13 10.35 10.51
N SER A 232 0.24 9.47 10.04
CA SER A 232 -0.96 9.08 10.75
C SER A 232 -1.40 7.66 10.44
N VAL A 233 -2.20 7.08 11.32
CA VAL A 233 -2.81 5.76 11.14
C VAL A 233 -4.11 5.64 11.95
N ILE A 234 -5.07 4.88 11.45
CA ILE A 234 -6.26 4.48 12.21
C ILE A 234 -6.03 3.06 12.75
N CYS A 235 -6.18 2.90 14.06
CA CYS A 235 -6.05 1.61 14.75
C CYS A 235 -7.12 1.52 15.85
N ASN A 236 -7.94 0.46 15.85
CA ASN A 236 -9.05 0.29 16.79
C ASN A 236 -9.99 1.50 16.92
N GLY A 237 -10.35 2.14 15.80
CA GLY A 237 -11.24 3.32 15.80
C GLY A 237 -10.62 4.60 16.41
N VAL A 238 -9.31 4.58 16.70
CA VAL A 238 -8.55 5.74 17.14
C VAL A 238 -7.62 6.18 16.02
N LEU A 239 -7.68 7.46 15.67
CA LEU A 239 -6.73 8.12 14.79
C LEU A 239 -5.50 8.50 15.61
N TYR A 240 -4.35 8.01 15.19
CA TYR A 240 -3.06 8.36 15.74
C TYR A 240 -2.28 9.19 14.73
N PHE A 241 -1.60 10.25 15.16
CA PHE A 241 -0.71 11.02 14.28
C PHE A 241 0.45 11.65 15.04
N LEU A 242 1.57 11.86 14.36
CA LEU A 242 2.75 12.48 14.95
C LEU A 242 2.67 14.01 14.90
N VAL A 243 3.03 14.62 16.01
CA VAL A 243 3.26 16.06 16.13
C VAL A 243 4.71 16.35 16.47
N TYR A 244 5.20 17.48 15.99
CA TYR A 244 6.60 17.88 16.01
C TYR A 244 6.70 19.19 16.76
N PHE A 245 7.65 19.27 17.70
CA PHE A 245 7.88 20.49 18.45
C PHE A 245 8.44 21.58 17.52
N THR A 246 7.89 22.79 17.60
CA THR A 246 8.30 23.96 16.81
C THR A 246 8.82 25.10 17.66
N GLY A 247 8.88 24.93 18.99
CA GLY A 247 9.53 25.89 19.88
C GLY A 247 11.06 25.85 19.75
N GLY A 248 11.74 26.77 20.45
CA GLY A 248 13.20 26.91 20.42
C GLY A 248 13.96 25.71 20.99
N VAL A 249 14.54 25.83 22.18
CA VAL A 249 15.37 24.75 22.75
C VAL A 249 14.45 23.62 23.26
N PRO A 250 14.52 22.40 22.71
CA PRO A 250 13.74 21.27 23.21
C PRO A 250 14.32 20.79 24.54
N SER A 251 13.50 20.56 25.57
CA SER A 251 13.98 20.05 26.85
C SER A 251 14.11 18.53 26.90
N GLU A 252 13.23 17.76 26.22
CA GLU A 252 13.23 16.28 26.36
C GLU A 252 12.80 15.49 25.11
N SER A 253 11.83 15.94 24.31
CA SER A 253 11.38 15.21 23.11
C SER A 253 10.91 16.14 22.00
N ARG A 254 11.45 15.95 20.78
CA ARG A 254 11.08 16.73 19.58
C ARG A 254 9.76 16.27 18.94
N HIS A 255 9.19 15.17 19.43
CA HIS A 255 8.03 14.50 18.84
C HIS A 255 7.07 14.05 19.94
N ALA A 256 5.77 14.02 19.62
CA ALA A 256 4.75 13.36 20.42
C ALA A 256 3.76 12.66 19.51
N LEU A 257 3.06 11.66 20.04
CA LEU A 257 1.97 10.98 19.36
C LEU A 257 0.65 11.51 19.92
N VAL A 258 -0.27 11.91 19.04
CA VAL A 258 -1.63 12.31 19.41
C VAL A 258 -2.57 11.12 19.18
N ALA A 259 -3.48 10.88 20.12
CA ALA A 259 -4.56 9.92 19.96
C ALA A 259 -5.91 10.66 19.91
N PHE A 260 -6.71 10.40 18.87
CA PHE A 260 -8.03 11.01 18.67
C PHE A 260 -9.08 9.94 18.40
N ASN A 261 -10.13 9.88 19.22
CA ASN A 261 -11.20 8.89 19.06
C ASN A 261 -12.19 9.34 17.97
N ILE A 262 -12.29 8.55 16.89
CA ILE A 262 -13.13 8.87 15.72
C ILE A 262 -14.63 8.81 16.03
N SER A 263 -15.04 7.97 16.99
CA SER A 263 -16.45 7.74 17.32
C SER A 263 -17.12 8.88 18.12
N GLY A 264 -16.40 9.96 18.43
CA GLY A 264 -16.98 11.19 18.98
C GLY A 264 -17.49 11.11 20.43
N ARG A 265 -17.29 9.99 21.14
CA ARG A 265 -17.77 9.84 22.53
C ARG A 265 -16.91 10.52 23.60
N SER A 266 -15.72 11.01 23.24
CA SER A 266 -14.89 11.76 24.17
C SER A 266 -15.25 13.24 24.07
N SER A 267 -15.73 13.82 25.17
CA SER A 267 -15.81 15.27 25.37
C SER A 267 -14.51 15.93 24.90
N GLN A 268 -14.61 17.06 24.21
CA GLN A 268 -13.54 17.90 23.65
C GLN A 268 -12.36 18.10 24.63
N ALA A 269 -11.48 17.11 24.74
CA ALA A 269 -10.23 17.23 25.44
C ALA A 269 -9.25 17.85 24.45
N SER A 270 -8.61 18.96 24.84
CA SER A 270 -7.52 19.59 24.07
C SER A 270 -6.54 18.54 23.55
N LEU A 271 -6.05 18.67 22.32
CA LEU A 271 -5.08 17.76 21.72
C LEU A 271 -3.91 17.42 22.65
N ARG A 272 -3.44 18.40 23.42
CA ARG A 272 -2.33 18.22 24.38
C ARG A 272 -2.58 17.16 25.45
N ARG A 273 -3.83 16.95 25.88
CA ARG A 273 -4.18 15.92 26.87
C ARG A 273 -4.09 14.51 26.31
N SER A 274 -4.21 14.35 24.99
CA SER A 274 -4.08 13.06 24.32
C SER A 274 -2.65 12.74 23.86
N PHE A 275 -1.67 13.58 24.22
CA PHE A 275 -0.27 13.33 23.90
C PHE A 275 0.24 12.08 24.60
N ILE A 276 0.92 11.24 23.82
CA ILE A 276 1.64 10.05 24.23
C ILE A 276 3.09 10.33 23.88
N SER A 277 3.98 10.21 24.86
CA SER A 277 5.42 10.35 24.63
C SER A 277 5.90 9.30 23.64
N VAL A 278 6.73 9.71 22.68
CA VAL A 278 7.43 8.78 21.78
C VAL A 278 8.48 7.97 22.57
N PRO A 279 8.90 6.78 22.09
CA PRO A 279 9.84 5.94 22.83
C PRO A 279 11.22 6.60 22.99
N CYS A 280 11.65 7.41 22.02
CA CYS A 280 12.87 8.21 22.06
C CYS A 280 12.84 9.30 20.99
N SER A 281 13.89 10.10 20.86
CA SER A 281 14.04 11.04 19.73
C SER A 281 14.24 10.25 18.43
N LEU A 282 13.16 10.10 17.66
CA LEU A 282 13.15 9.37 16.40
C LEU A 282 13.31 10.28 15.19
N THR A 283 13.96 9.77 14.15
CA THR A 283 13.86 10.27 12.77
C THR A 283 13.05 9.29 11.94
N CYS A 284 12.46 9.72 10.82
CA CYS A 284 11.68 8.85 9.93
C CYS A 284 10.64 7.97 10.66
N GLY A 285 10.02 8.49 11.73
CA GLY A 285 9.03 7.77 12.50
C GLY A 285 7.82 7.47 11.63
N ARG A 286 7.49 6.20 11.39
CA ARG A 286 6.32 5.76 10.65
C ARG A 286 5.36 5.01 11.56
N LEU A 287 4.07 5.27 11.41
CA LEU A 287 3.02 4.59 12.17
C LEU A 287 2.32 3.55 11.29
N MET A 288 1.98 2.39 11.85
CA MET A 288 1.26 1.35 11.13
C MET A 288 0.34 0.54 12.05
N ASN A 289 -0.80 0.11 11.51
CA ASN A 289 -1.75 -0.79 12.19
C ASN A 289 -1.43 -2.23 11.78
N MET A 290 -0.89 -3.01 12.73
CA MET A 290 -0.53 -4.40 12.56
C MET A 290 -1.43 -5.27 13.43
N LYS A 291 -2.48 -5.86 12.84
CA LYS A 291 -3.49 -6.66 13.55
C LYS A 291 -4.06 -5.95 14.78
N GLU A 292 -4.51 -4.71 14.58
CA GLU A 292 -5.07 -3.87 15.63
C GLU A 292 -4.08 -3.55 16.77
N LYS A 293 -2.78 -3.61 16.48
CA LYS A 293 -1.72 -3.08 17.33
C LYS A 293 -1.09 -1.89 16.64
N LEU A 294 -0.96 -0.79 17.37
CA LEU A 294 -0.23 0.37 16.89
C LEU A 294 1.27 0.09 16.97
N VAL A 295 1.93 0.08 15.81
CA VAL A 295 3.36 -0.14 15.68
C VAL A 295 4.03 1.13 15.16
N MET A 296 5.19 1.44 15.72
CA MET A 296 6.06 2.52 15.28
C MET A 296 7.38 1.95 14.80
N VAL A 297 7.82 2.36 13.63
CA VAL A 297 9.18 2.12 13.12
C VAL A 297 9.87 3.46 13.03
N GLY A 298 11.10 3.57 13.50
CA GLY A 298 11.80 4.84 13.51
C GLY A 298 13.32 4.71 13.57
N GLY A 299 13.99 5.68 12.97
CA GLY A 299 15.43 5.86 13.06
C GLY A 299 15.83 6.38 14.43
N ILE A 300 16.82 5.74 15.04
CA ILE A 300 17.39 6.12 16.31
C ILE A 300 18.58 7.02 16.03
N GLY A 301 18.46 8.30 16.40
CA GLY A 301 19.51 9.29 16.22
C GLY A 301 20.72 9.08 17.13
N LYS A 302 21.86 9.65 16.75
CA LYS A 302 23.05 9.71 17.62
C LYS A 302 22.85 10.73 18.76
N HIS A 303 23.36 10.46 19.96
CA HIS A 303 23.25 11.37 21.11
C HIS A 303 23.76 12.79 20.84
N ASP A 304 24.90 12.93 20.16
CA ASP A 304 25.52 14.23 19.81
C ASP A 304 25.03 14.81 18.47
N ARG A 305 24.38 14.00 17.63
CA ARG A 305 23.84 14.41 16.32
C ARG A 305 22.55 13.64 16.04
N PRO A 306 21.42 14.07 16.61
CA PRO A 306 20.18 13.30 16.58
C PRO A 306 19.55 13.19 15.19
N ASP A 307 20.05 13.95 14.21
CA ASP A 307 19.61 13.88 12.82
C ASP A 307 20.29 12.74 12.05
N ILE A 308 21.43 12.21 12.55
CA ILE A 308 22.14 11.08 11.95
C ILE A 308 21.59 9.77 12.51
N ILE A 309 21.04 8.93 11.63
CA ILE A 309 20.50 7.61 11.97
C ILE A 309 21.63 6.63 12.29
N LYS A 310 21.63 6.10 13.52
CA LYS A 310 22.55 5.03 13.96
C LYS A 310 21.94 3.64 13.95
N GLY A 311 20.63 3.54 13.84
CA GLY A 311 19.92 2.29 13.78
C GLY A 311 18.43 2.51 13.60
N ILE A 312 17.69 1.43 13.42
CA ILE A 312 16.23 1.46 13.26
C ILE A 312 15.63 0.59 14.35
N GLY A 313 14.63 1.12 15.06
CA GLY A 313 13.89 0.37 16.07
C GLY A 313 12.43 0.18 15.67
N ILE A 314 11.81 -0.82 16.31
CA ILE A 314 10.40 -1.17 16.13
C ILE A 314 9.77 -1.27 17.52
N TRP A 315 8.69 -0.52 17.75
CA TRP A 315 7.98 -0.47 19.02
C TRP A 315 6.49 -0.74 18.83
N VAL A 316 5.86 -1.36 19.82
CA VAL A 316 4.41 -1.55 19.89
C VAL A 316 3.87 -0.68 21.02
N LEU A 317 2.76 0.00 20.79
CA LEU A 317 2.07 0.73 21.85
C LEU A 317 1.16 -0.22 22.64
N HIS A 318 1.35 -0.30 23.95
CA HIS A 318 0.48 -1.00 24.89
C HIS A 318 0.14 -0.06 26.05
N ASP A 319 -1.14 0.19 26.32
CA ASP A 319 -1.61 1.06 27.41
C ASP A 319 -0.90 2.43 27.47
N ARG A 320 -0.75 3.07 26.30
CA ARG A 320 -0.04 4.36 26.12
C ARG A 320 1.46 4.33 26.49
N LYS A 321 2.06 3.14 26.63
CA LYS A 321 3.50 2.93 26.80
C LYS A 321 4.07 2.18 25.60
N TRP A 322 5.28 2.53 25.20
CA TRP A 322 5.97 1.86 24.10
C TRP A 322 6.80 0.70 24.61
N GLU A 323 6.56 -0.48 24.05
CA GLU A 323 7.39 -1.66 24.23
C GLU A 323 8.29 -1.84 23.01
N GLU A 324 9.60 -1.91 23.23
CA GLU A 324 10.57 -2.19 22.16
C GLU A 324 10.52 -3.66 21.77
N ILE A 325 10.20 -3.93 20.50
CA ILE A 325 10.14 -5.31 19.97
C ILE A 325 11.50 -5.77 19.51
N VAL A 326 12.20 -4.91 18.76
CA VAL A 326 13.50 -5.21 18.18
C VAL A 326 14.22 -3.93 17.74
N ARG A 327 15.56 -3.99 17.75
CA ARG A 327 16.42 -3.07 17.01
C ARG A 327 17.05 -3.80 15.83
N MET A 328 17.10 -3.13 14.69
CA MET A 328 17.74 -3.65 13.49
C MET A 328 19.22 -3.98 13.78
N PRO A 329 19.66 -5.24 13.57
CA PRO A 329 21.05 -5.59 13.73
C PRO A 329 21.95 -4.84 12.74
N HIS A 330 23.14 -4.43 13.18
CA HIS A 330 24.08 -3.61 12.39
C HIS A 330 24.40 -4.17 11.00
N LYS A 331 24.47 -5.50 10.85
CA LYS A 331 24.72 -6.16 9.56
C LYS A 331 23.68 -5.84 8.49
N TYR A 332 22.41 -5.62 8.87
CA TYR A 332 21.36 -5.25 7.93
C TYR A 332 21.40 -3.75 7.64
N PHE A 333 21.72 -2.94 8.65
CA PHE A 333 21.90 -1.50 8.47
C PHE A 333 23.01 -1.20 7.45
N GLN A 334 24.16 -1.87 7.55
CA GLN A 334 25.25 -1.78 6.57
C GLN A 334 24.86 -2.29 5.17
N GLY A 335 23.92 -3.24 5.10
CA GLY A 335 23.47 -3.81 3.82
C GLY A 335 22.74 -2.82 2.92
N PHE A 336 22.28 -1.67 3.46
CA PHE A 336 21.74 -0.59 2.65
C PHE A 336 22.81 0.24 1.91
N GLY A 337 24.10 0.10 2.25
CA GLY A 337 25.20 0.87 1.65
C GLY A 337 25.38 2.23 2.33
N GLU A 338 25.65 3.26 1.52
CA GLU A 338 25.55 4.66 1.99
C GLU A 338 24.08 4.93 2.32
N PHE A 339 23.77 4.91 3.60
CA PHE A 339 22.41 5.14 4.09
C PHE A 339 22.17 6.64 4.09
N ASP A 340 21.23 7.12 3.26
CA ASP A 340 20.90 8.54 3.04
C ASP A 340 20.30 9.27 4.28
N GLU A 341 20.53 8.78 5.50
CA GLU A 341 19.94 9.28 6.75
C GLU A 341 18.39 9.32 6.75
N VAL A 342 17.73 8.81 5.70
CA VAL A 342 16.27 8.72 5.57
C VAL A 342 15.85 7.39 4.98
N PHE A 343 14.70 6.88 5.43
CA PHE A 343 14.12 5.64 4.93
C PHE A 343 12.59 5.66 4.98
N ALA A 344 12.00 4.80 4.16
CA ALA A 344 10.58 4.49 4.19
C ALA A 344 10.35 3.16 4.91
N SER A 345 9.24 3.07 5.63
CA SER A 345 8.76 1.80 6.17
C SER A 345 7.26 1.73 6.16
N SER A 346 6.72 0.56 5.84
CA SER A 346 5.28 0.29 5.81
C SER A 346 5.07 -1.18 6.14
N GLY A 347 3.95 -1.50 6.78
CA GLY A 347 3.71 -2.86 7.23
C GLY A 347 2.23 -3.12 7.51
N LYS A 348 1.87 -4.40 7.42
CA LYS A 348 0.53 -4.92 7.72
C LYS A 348 0.68 -6.35 8.21
N ASP A 349 -0.33 -6.83 8.92
CA ASP A 349 -0.34 -8.15 9.57
C ASP A 349 0.87 -8.39 10.47
N ASP A 350 1.79 -9.28 10.08
CA ASP A 350 3.04 -9.56 10.80
C ASP A 350 4.29 -9.10 10.04
N LEU A 351 4.15 -8.42 8.89
CA LEU A 351 5.28 -8.13 8.02
C LEU A 351 5.51 -6.61 7.92
N ILE A 352 6.76 -6.21 8.19
CA ILE A 352 7.23 -4.83 8.04
C ILE A 352 8.23 -4.80 6.89
N TYR A 353 8.08 -3.81 6.03
CA TYR A 353 8.98 -3.49 4.93
C TYR A 353 9.76 -2.23 5.26
N ILE A 354 11.06 -2.23 4.98
CA ILE A 354 11.96 -1.10 5.16
C ILE A 354 12.79 -0.91 3.90
N GLN A 355 12.83 0.32 3.40
CA GLN A 355 13.47 0.71 2.16
C GLN A 355 14.27 2.01 2.35
N SER A 356 15.47 2.08 1.77
CA SER A 356 16.15 3.35 1.54
C SER A 356 15.65 4.00 0.25
N TYR A 357 15.42 5.32 0.27
CA TYR A 357 14.95 6.08 -0.90
C TYR A 357 15.95 6.05 -2.06
N GLY A 358 17.24 5.91 -1.78
CA GLY A 358 18.30 5.85 -2.78
C GLY A 358 18.43 4.50 -3.48
N SER A 359 17.82 3.42 -2.96
CA SER A 359 18.13 2.04 -3.33
C SER A 359 16.88 1.21 -3.68
N PRO A 360 16.95 0.29 -4.67
CA PRO A 360 15.89 -0.68 -4.95
C PRO A 360 15.88 -1.85 -3.96
N ALA A 361 16.74 -1.82 -2.93
CA ALA A 361 16.81 -2.84 -1.89
C ALA A 361 15.65 -2.69 -0.90
N LEU A 362 14.99 -3.81 -0.61
CA LEU A 362 13.88 -3.88 0.32
C LEU A 362 14.17 -4.94 1.38
N LEU A 363 14.16 -4.52 2.64
CA LEU A 363 14.34 -5.37 3.80
C LEU A 363 12.97 -5.69 4.40
N THR A 364 12.78 -6.94 4.80
CA THR A 364 11.57 -7.38 5.49
C THR A 364 11.89 -7.81 6.92
N PHE A 365 10.97 -7.52 7.83
CA PHE A 365 10.97 -8.04 9.19
C PHE A 365 9.63 -8.73 9.48
N ASP A 366 9.70 -10.02 9.80
CA ASP A 366 8.55 -10.80 10.22
C ASP A 366 8.42 -10.74 11.75
N MET A 367 7.40 -10.05 12.24
CA MET A 367 7.11 -9.83 13.67
C MET A 367 6.81 -11.12 14.42
N LYS A 368 6.22 -12.12 13.74
CA LYS A 368 5.81 -13.38 14.38
C LYS A 368 7.01 -14.24 14.73
N VAL A 369 7.96 -14.35 13.81
CA VAL A 369 9.19 -15.15 14.00
C VAL A 369 10.42 -14.32 14.36
N LYS A 370 10.28 -13.00 14.44
CA LYS A 370 11.35 -12.01 14.71
C LYS A 370 12.56 -12.18 13.78
N HIS A 371 12.30 -12.33 12.48
CA HIS A 371 13.33 -12.62 11.49
C HIS A 371 13.47 -11.52 10.45
N TRP A 372 14.71 -11.15 10.15
CA TRP A 372 15.09 -10.14 9.17
C TRP A 372 15.57 -10.78 7.87
N LYS A 373 15.08 -10.28 6.73
CA LYS A 373 15.40 -10.86 5.44
C LYS A 373 15.38 -9.85 4.30
N TRP A 374 16.39 -9.90 3.43
CA TRP A 374 16.38 -9.15 2.18
C TRP A 374 15.46 -9.79 1.14
N SER A 375 14.70 -8.95 0.43
CA SER A 375 14.00 -9.38 -0.79
C SER A 375 14.96 -9.48 -1.97
N GLN A 376 14.46 -9.97 -3.10
CA GLN A 376 15.09 -9.68 -4.38
C GLN A 376 15.05 -8.17 -4.63
N LYS A 377 16.09 -7.61 -5.27
CA LYS A 377 16.11 -6.19 -5.65
C LYS A 377 14.92 -5.88 -6.55
N CYS A 378 14.30 -4.72 -6.32
CA CYS A 378 13.24 -4.24 -7.19
C CYS A 378 13.77 -4.06 -8.61
N PRO A 379 13.04 -4.53 -9.65
CA PRO A 379 13.44 -4.35 -11.04
C PRO A 379 13.22 -2.92 -11.56
N VAL A 380 12.55 -2.05 -10.81
CA VAL A 380 12.39 -0.64 -11.17
C VAL A 380 13.75 0.04 -11.22
N THR A 381 14.02 0.73 -12.32
CA THR A 381 15.28 1.46 -12.55
C THR A 381 15.07 2.96 -12.42
N LYS A 382 16.06 3.66 -11.86
CA LYS A 382 16.10 5.12 -11.90
C LYS A 382 16.36 5.60 -13.33
N ARG A 383 15.64 6.65 -13.74
CA ARG A 383 15.92 7.39 -15.00
C ARG A 383 17.09 8.33 -14.85
N PHE A 384 17.24 8.93 -13.66
CA PHE A 384 18.28 9.90 -13.35
C PHE A 384 18.89 9.59 -11.97
N PRO A 385 20.18 9.91 -11.73
CA PRO A 385 20.87 9.53 -10.49
C PRO A 385 20.18 9.98 -9.19
N LEU A 386 19.61 11.20 -9.18
CA LEU A 386 18.95 11.81 -8.02
C LEU A 386 17.50 11.36 -7.81
N GLN A 387 16.97 10.50 -8.68
CA GLN A 387 15.61 10.02 -8.52
C GLN A 387 15.50 9.11 -7.29
N LEU A 388 14.45 9.32 -6.50
CA LEU A 388 14.18 8.53 -5.31
C LEU A 388 13.12 7.46 -5.59
N PHE A 389 13.24 6.34 -4.88
CA PHE A 389 12.21 5.32 -4.84
C PHE A 389 11.21 5.62 -3.73
N SER A 390 9.94 5.43 -4.02
CA SER A 390 8.85 5.48 -3.05
C SER A 390 8.12 4.14 -3.05
N GLY A 391 7.44 3.84 -1.95
CA GLY A 391 6.67 2.62 -1.88
C GLY A 391 5.72 2.54 -0.70
N PHE A 392 4.75 1.64 -0.82
CA PHE A 392 3.72 1.41 0.18
C PHE A 392 3.35 -0.07 0.24
N CYS A 393 2.89 -0.49 1.41
CA CYS A 393 2.38 -1.84 1.64
C CYS A 393 0.88 -1.87 1.31
N PHE A 394 0.36 -2.97 0.75
CA PHE A 394 -1.08 -3.18 0.59
C PHE A 394 -1.44 -4.67 0.56
N GLU A 395 -2.71 -5.02 0.82
CA GLU A 395 -3.19 -6.40 0.74
C GLU A 395 -3.75 -6.67 -0.66
N PRO A 396 -3.23 -7.62 -1.45
CA PRO A 396 -3.78 -7.88 -2.78
C PRO A 396 -5.18 -8.51 -2.66
N ARG A 397 -6.23 -7.76 -3.02
CA ARG A 397 -7.62 -8.21 -2.89
C ARG A 397 -8.43 -7.96 -4.17
N LEU A 398 -9.19 -8.96 -4.60
CA LEU A 398 -10.02 -8.87 -5.82
C LEU A 398 -11.41 -8.29 -5.57
N LYS A 399 -12.00 -8.54 -4.40
CA LYS A 399 -13.42 -8.26 -4.12
C LYS A 399 -13.74 -6.85 -3.60
N ILE A 400 -12.73 -6.12 -3.14
CA ILE A 400 -12.95 -4.80 -2.56
C ILE A 400 -12.96 -3.74 -3.65
N ALA A 401 -13.92 -2.82 -3.62
CA ALA A 401 -14.03 -1.72 -4.57
C ALA A 401 -14.13 -0.37 -3.84
N PRO A 402 -13.60 0.71 -4.42
CA PRO A 402 -13.69 2.09 -3.90
C PRO A 402 -15.10 2.68 -3.77
#